data_AF-A0A938JIF6-F1
#
_entry.id   AF-A0A938JIF6-F1
#
_cell.length_a   1.000
_cell.length_b   1.000
_cell.length_c   1.000
_cell.angle_alpha   90.00
_cell.angle_beta   90.00
_cell.angle_gamma   90.00
#
_symmetry.space_group_name_H-M   'P 1'
#
loop_
_entity.id
_entity.type
_entity.pdbx_description
1 polymer ?
#
loop_
_entity_poly.entity_id
_entity_poly.type
_entity_poly.pdbx_seq_one_letter_code
_entity_poly.pdbx_strand_id
1 'polypeptide(L)'
;MPEVPTPERGSEAEWVRSHLGEILREEVTPSSIAGGQRAADEALAGFHVRGYSARRNEVWPVDRRGASGLSPYIRHGLLTLPRVWDHVEGGPARDVESFRDELLWQEYARHLYARLGDATQRSLRYAVEERGAPYDWPEGMACVDFATDELRRTGWLTNQTRMWLASQWSVRDGGGWRDGEDAFFRHLLDGSRAANRVGWQWTVGALTGKPYGFSRWQVEKRAPGLCADCALARACPIQKWPPEDPPEPRSYADPRVRRDPDLARTSGTAAVSDATGAAPEMVWLTAESLGDDDPALLAHPDLTATFVWDVPLLQRLRLSAKRLIFLTQCLADLAERRDLVVRVGAPATELAGIRLAATFAPVPGWHRI
;
A
#
# COMPACT_ATOMS: atom_id res chain seq x y z
N MET A 1 -4.60 -13.56 22.79
CA MET A 1 -3.68 -14.67 23.07
C MET A 1 -2.47 -14.02 23.70
N PRO A 2 -1.92 -14.62 24.76
CA PRO A 2 -0.73 -14.07 25.40
C PRO A 2 0.42 -13.94 24.40
N GLU A 3 1.43 -13.20 24.82
CA GLU A 3 2.75 -13.12 24.20
C GLU A 3 3.16 -14.43 23.49
N VAL A 4 3.60 -14.30 22.24
CA VAL A 4 4.03 -15.41 21.39
C VAL A 4 5.53 -15.29 21.13
N PRO A 5 6.23 -16.38 20.75
CA PRO A 5 7.63 -16.30 20.38
C PRO A 5 7.86 -15.22 19.33
N THR A 6 8.89 -14.39 19.52
CA THR A 6 9.32 -13.42 18.50
C THR A 6 9.79 -14.19 17.27
N PRO A 7 9.39 -13.80 16.04
CA PRO A 7 9.77 -14.52 14.83
C PRO A 7 11.28 -14.41 14.60
N GLU A 8 11.88 -15.53 14.17
CA GLU A 8 13.28 -15.59 13.79
C GLU A 8 13.43 -15.45 12.26
N ARG A 9 14.58 -14.89 11.82
CA ARG A 9 14.84 -14.75 10.39
C ARG A 9 14.94 -16.11 9.71
N GLY A 10 14.21 -16.28 8.63
CA GLY A 10 14.11 -17.52 7.86
C GLY A 10 13.01 -18.49 8.32
N SER A 11 12.32 -18.21 9.44
CA SER A 11 11.20 -19.04 9.92
C SER A 11 9.84 -18.34 9.79
N GLU A 12 9.74 -17.22 9.08
CA GLU A 12 8.59 -16.31 9.15
C GLU A 12 7.31 -16.92 8.56
N ALA A 13 7.44 -17.72 7.49
CA ALA A 13 6.30 -18.42 6.91
C ALA A 13 5.75 -19.50 7.85
N GLU A 14 6.63 -20.24 8.55
CA GLU A 14 6.20 -21.20 9.57
C GLU A 14 5.58 -20.48 10.76
N TRP A 15 6.18 -19.39 11.21
CA TRP A 15 5.65 -18.56 12.28
C TRP A 15 4.22 -18.08 11.97
N VAL A 16 3.99 -17.54 10.76
CA VAL A 16 2.65 -17.12 10.31
C VAL A 16 1.67 -18.30 10.29
N ARG A 17 2.11 -19.47 9.83
CA ARG A 17 1.29 -20.69 9.84
C ARG A 17 0.89 -21.09 11.26
N SER A 18 1.82 -21.09 12.21
CA SER A 18 1.58 -21.52 13.58
C SER A 18 0.75 -20.52 14.39
N HIS A 19 0.93 -19.21 14.18
CA HIS A 19 0.35 -18.19 15.06
C HIS A 19 -0.80 -17.39 14.44
N LEU A 20 -0.90 -17.36 13.09
CA LEU A 20 -1.95 -16.64 12.35
C LEU A 20 -2.68 -17.55 11.34
N GLY A 21 -2.38 -18.85 11.32
CA GLY A 21 -2.97 -19.80 10.35
C GLY A 21 -4.49 -19.85 10.39
N GLU A 22 -5.10 -19.73 11.58
CA GLU A 22 -6.56 -19.80 11.75
C GLU A 22 -7.33 -18.66 11.07
N ILE A 23 -6.68 -17.51 10.87
CA ILE A 23 -7.31 -16.35 10.20
C ILE A 23 -7.04 -16.32 8.69
N LEU A 24 -6.12 -17.16 8.21
CA LEU A 24 -5.80 -17.26 6.79
C LEU A 24 -6.83 -18.10 6.04
N ARG A 25 -7.02 -17.77 4.77
CA ARG A 25 -7.98 -18.44 3.86
C ARG A 25 -7.32 -18.94 2.59
N GLU A 26 -6.00 -19.02 2.59
CA GLU A 26 -5.17 -19.42 1.47
C GLU A 26 -3.91 -20.13 1.99
N GLU A 27 -3.16 -20.74 1.08
CA GLU A 27 -1.88 -21.34 1.42
C GLU A 27 -0.85 -20.30 1.85
N VAL A 28 -0.01 -20.68 2.81
CA VAL A 28 1.02 -19.81 3.38
C VAL A 28 2.23 -19.79 2.45
N THR A 29 2.23 -18.84 1.51
CA THR A 29 3.29 -18.66 0.51
C THR A 29 3.90 -17.25 0.62
N PRO A 30 5.23 -17.11 0.71
CA PRO A 30 5.89 -15.81 0.81
C PRO A 30 5.88 -15.05 -0.53
N SER A 31 6.07 -13.74 -0.44
CA SER A 31 6.41 -12.93 -1.62
C SER A 31 7.87 -13.15 -2.03
N SER A 32 8.19 -12.87 -3.30
CA SER A 32 9.57 -12.68 -3.74
C SER A 32 10.21 -11.37 -3.26
N ILE A 33 9.43 -10.45 -2.70
CA ILE A 33 9.90 -9.21 -2.07
C ILE A 33 10.01 -9.47 -0.57
N ALA A 34 11.23 -9.41 -0.04
CA ALA A 34 11.50 -9.60 1.39
C ALA A 34 11.12 -8.34 2.19
N GLY A 35 10.60 -8.52 3.40
CA GLY A 35 10.42 -7.46 4.39
C GLY A 35 11.67 -7.21 5.25
N GLY A 36 11.65 -6.12 6.02
CA GLY A 36 12.73 -5.71 6.93
C GLY A 36 13.52 -4.49 6.47
N GLN A 37 14.21 -3.86 7.42
CA GLN A 37 15.04 -2.67 7.18
C GLN A 37 16.21 -3.00 6.25
N ARG A 38 16.85 -4.17 6.42
CA ARG A 38 17.94 -4.59 5.54
C ARG A 38 17.49 -4.76 4.10
N ALA A 39 16.35 -5.41 3.85
CA ALA A 39 15.78 -5.54 2.52
C ALA A 39 15.42 -4.18 1.91
N ALA A 40 14.90 -3.26 2.73
CA ALA A 40 14.59 -1.90 2.33
C ALA A 40 15.84 -1.10 1.93
N ASP A 41 16.91 -1.20 2.72
CA ASP A 41 18.20 -0.53 2.48
C ASP A 41 18.88 -1.07 1.21
N GLU A 42 18.89 -2.39 1.04
CA GLU A 42 19.40 -3.05 -0.18
C GLU A 42 18.61 -2.63 -1.42
N ALA A 43 17.28 -2.58 -1.33
CA ALA A 43 16.42 -2.14 -2.42
C ALA A 43 16.67 -0.67 -2.79
N LEU A 44 16.86 0.21 -1.80
CA LEU A 44 17.18 1.61 -2.04
C LEU A 44 18.57 1.74 -2.67
N ALA A 45 19.59 1.08 -2.12
CA ALA A 45 20.96 1.12 -2.64
C ALA A 45 21.05 0.61 -4.10
N GLY A 46 20.26 -0.40 -4.44
CA GLY A 46 20.17 -0.93 -5.81
C GLY A 46 19.35 -0.09 -6.78
N PHE A 47 18.61 0.93 -6.31
CA PHE A 47 17.80 1.77 -7.17
C PHE A 47 18.59 2.93 -7.78
N HIS A 48 18.53 3.05 -9.11
CA HIS A 48 19.12 4.14 -9.88
C HIS A 48 18.06 4.88 -10.69
N VAL A 49 17.95 6.20 -10.47
CA VAL A 49 16.91 7.03 -11.11
C VAL A 49 17.13 7.24 -12.62
N ARG A 50 18.32 6.99 -13.15
CA ARG A 50 18.64 7.23 -14.57
C ARG A 50 17.67 6.47 -15.50
N GLY A 51 17.03 7.20 -16.41
CA GLY A 51 16.04 6.68 -17.36
C GLY A 51 14.67 6.39 -16.75
N TYR A 52 14.40 6.81 -15.50
CA TYR A 52 13.11 6.63 -14.84
C TYR A 52 11.97 7.28 -15.63
N SER A 53 12.13 8.51 -16.11
CA SER A 53 11.08 9.27 -16.80
C SER A 53 10.57 8.52 -18.04
N ALA A 54 11.47 7.87 -18.77
CA ALA A 54 11.14 7.08 -19.95
C ALA A 54 10.51 5.71 -19.58
N ARG A 55 11.02 5.04 -18.55
CA ARG A 55 10.72 3.62 -18.27
C ARG A 55 9.68 3.36 -17.18
N ARG A 56 9.26 4.38 -16.40
CA ARG A 56 8.33 4.22 -15.25
C ARG A 56 7.00 3.55 -15.57
N ASN A 57 6.58 3.59 -16.84
CA ASN A 57 5.32 2.99 -17.29
C ASN A 57 5.51 1.65 -18.03
N GLU A 58 6.75 1.18 -18.22
CA GLU A 58 7.01 -0.11 -18.85
C GLU A 58 6.51 -1.23 -17.93
N VAL A 59 5.85 -2.22 -18.53
CA VAL A 59 5.24 -3.38 -17.88
C VAL A 59 5.88 -4.68 -18.35
N TRP A 60 6.18 -4.80 -19.64
CA TRP A 60 6.81 -5.99 -20.23
C TRP A 60 7.77 -5.61 -21.37
N PRO A 61 8.94 -6.27 -21.49
CA PRO A 61 9.47 -7.32 -20.61
C PRO A 61 9.89 -6.80 -19.22
N VAL A 62 9.85 -7.67 -18.21
CA VAL A 62 10.00 -7.29 -16.79
C VAL A 62 11.36 -6.63 -16.50
N ASP A 63 12.41 -7.06 -17.17
CA ASP A 63 13.78 -6.55 -17.06
C ASP A 63 13.94 -5.10 -17.53
N ARG A 64 12.98 -4.57 -18.30
CA ARG A 64 12.98 -3.19 -18.81
C ARG A 64 12.20 -2.21 -17.96
N ARG A 65 11.51 -2.67 -16.91
CA ARG A 65 10.69 -1.83 -16.04
C ARG A 65 11.52 -0.73 -15.38
N GLY A 66 10.97 0.48 -15.31
CA GLY A 66 11.58 1.61 -14.61
C GLY A 66 10.99 1.87 -13.22
N ALA A 67 9.95 1.16 -12.81
CA ALA A 67 9.35 1.31 -11.49
C ALA A 67 10.35 0.89 -10.40
N SER A 68 10.45 1.67 -9.31
CA SER A 68 11.51 1.49 -8.30
C SER A 68 11.34 0.27 -7.39
N GLY A 69 10.12 -0.25 -7.24
CA GLY A 69 9.83 -1.33 -6.30
C GLY A 69 9.90 -0.92 -4.82
N LEU A 70 10.08 0.36 -4.51
CA LEU A 70 10.28 0.84 -3.12
C LEU A 70 9.00 1.02 -2.31
N SER A 71 7.83 0.94 -2.93
CA SER A 71 6.54 1.24 -2.28
C SER A 71 6.19 0.32 -1.10
N PRO A 72 6.53 -0.99 -1.06
CA PRO A 72 6.32 -1.82 0.13
C PRO A 72 7.11 -1.30 1.34
N TYR A 73 8.34 -0.82 1.13
CA TYR A 73 9.17 -0.30 2.22
C TYR A 73 8.72 1.08 2.69
N ILE A 74 8.36 1.96 1.75
CA ILE A 74 7.83 3.31 2.04
C ILE A 74 6.49 3.21 2.80
N ARG A 75 5.66 2.22 2.46
CA ARG A 75 4.36 1.99 3.11
C ARG A 75 4.50 1.77 4.61
N HIS A 76 5.52 1.04 5.02
CA HIS A 76 5.70 0.53 6.39
C HIS A 76 6.74 1.32 7.20
N GLY A 77 7.15 2.50 6.71
CA GLY A 77 8.12 3.36 7.40
C GLY A 77 9.56 2.84 7.40
N LEU A 78 9.86 1.76 6.67
CA LEU A 78 11.22 1.23 6.52
C LEU A 78 12.10 2.18 5.68
N LEU A 79 11.49 2.92 4.75
CA LEU A 79 12.11 4.02 4.03
C LEU A 79 11.25 5.28 4.18
N THR A 80 11.85 6.37 4.66
CA THR A 80 11.19 7.67 4.72
C THR A 80 11.19 8.34 3.34
N LEU A 81 10.16 9.12 3.02
CA LEU A 81 10.13 9.87 1.75
C LEU A 81 11.31 10.83 1.60
N PRO A 82 11.75 11.59 2.64
CA PRO A 82 12.96 12.42 2.55
C PRO A 82 14.21 11.61 2.20
N ARG A 83 14.44 10.46 2.82
CA ARG A 83 15.58 9.60 2.50
C ARG A 83 15.58 9.16 1.04
N VAL A 84 14.42 8.76 0.51
CA VAL A 84 14.26 8.35 -0.89
C VAL A 84 14.37 9.55 -1.85
N TRP A 85 13.93 10.74 -1.42
CA TRP A 85 14.05 12.00 -2.16
C TRP A 85 15.49 12.44 -2.34
N ASP A 86 16.30 12.32 -1.28
CA ASP A 86 17.73 12.66 -1.27
C ASP A 86 18.54 11.60 -2.01
N HIS A 87 18.17 10.32 -1.91
CA HIS A 87 18.88 9.22 -2.60
C HIS A 87 18.98 9.39 -4.12
N VAL A 88 17.97 10.00 -4.75
CA VAL A 88 17.98 10.24 -6.20
C VAL A 88 18.70 11.53 -6.59
N GLU A 89 19.17 12.31 -5.63
CA GLU A 89 19.94 13.53 -5.88
C GLU A 89 21.19 13.23 -6.73
N GLY A 90 21.55 14.14 -7.64
CA GLY A 90 22.66 13.97 -8.57
C GLY A 90 22.35 13.12 -9.81
N GLY A 91 21.15 12.54 -9.93
CA GLY A 91 20.67 11.93 -11.16
C GLY A 91 20.35 12.93 -12.29
N PRO A 92 20.04 12.47 -13.51
CA PRO A 92 19.60 13.36 -14.60
C PRO A 92 18.35 14.14 -14.19
N ALA A 93 18.38 15.47 -14.33
CA ALA A 93 17.34 16.37 -13.78
C ALA A 93 15.90 15.94 -14.11
N ARG A 94 15.62 15.58 -15.37
CA ARG A 94 14.30 15.12 -15.81
C ARG A 94 13.84 13.85 -15.10
N ASP A 95 14.75 12.90 -14.87
CA ASP A 95 14.43 11.64 -14.20
C ASP A 95 14.20 11.88 -12.70
N VAL A 96 15.02 12.72 -12.08
CA VAL A 96 14.89 13.13 -10.67
C VAL A 96 13.56 13.84 -10.43
N GLU A 97 13.22 14.83 -11.25
CA GLU A 97 11.94 15.55 -11.20
C GLU A 97 10.77 14.58 -11.35
N SER A 98 10.80 13.73 -12.40
CA SER A 98 9.74 12.74 -12.63
C SER A 98 9.55 11.77 -11.46
N PHE A 99 10.63 11.37 -10.78
CA PHE A 99 10.56 10.47 -9.63
C PHE A 99 10.07 11.19 -8.37
N ARG A 100 10.56 12.41 -8.13
CA ARG A 100 10.15 13.24 -7.00
C ARG A 100 8.67 13.62 -7.07
N ASP A 101 8.11 13.85 -8.26
CA ASP A 101 6.67 14.02 -8.46
C ASP A 101 5.85 12.82 -7.95
N GLU A 102 6.36 11.60 -8.14
CA GLU A 102 5.69 10.37 -7.70
C GLU A 102 5.78 10.19 -6.17
N LEU A 103 6.85 10.69 -5.53
CA LEU A 103 6.93 10.80 -4.07
C LEU A 103 5.93 11.84 -3.54
N LEU A 104 5.75 12.98 -4.24
CA LEU A 104 4.75 13.98 -3.89
C LEU A 104 3.32 13.44 -4.03
N TRP A 105 3.06 12.53 -4.96
CA TRP A 105 1.78 11.81 -5.04
C TRP A 105 1.50 10.95 -3.81
N GLN A 106 2.52 10.28 -3.26
CA GLN A 106 2.39 9.55 -1.99
C GLN A 106 2.05 10.51 -0.85
N GLU A 107 2.74 11.64 -0.79
CA GLU A 107 2.52 12.64 0.27
C GLU A 107 1.13 13.30 0.16
N TYR A 108 0.69 13.61 -1.06
CA TYR A 108 -0.66 14.08 -1.34
C TYR A 108 -1.73 13.09 -0.86
N ALA A 109 -1.55 11.80 -1.16
CA ALA A 109 -2.51 10.77 -0.77
C ALA A 109 -2.60 10.63 0.76
N ARG A 110 -1.46 10.70 1.47
CA ARG A 110 -1.39 10.67 2.94
C ARG A 110 -2.10 11.87 3.56
N HIS A 111 -1.80 13.10 3.09
CA HIS A 111 -2.48 14.31 3.55
C HIS A 111 -3.99 14.27 3.30
N LEU A 112 -4.40 13.82 2.12
CA LEU A 112 -5.81 13.68 1.78
C LEU A 112 -6.52 12.70 2.71
N TYR A 113 -5.88 11.57 3.01
CA TYR A 113 -6.42 10.55 3.90
C TYR A 113 -6.45 11.00 5.36
N ALA A 114 -5.39 11.64 5.87
CA ALA A 114 -5.34 12.22 7.21
C ALA A 114 -6.53 13.16 7.47
N ARG A 115 -6.82 14.00 6.47
CA ARG A 115 -7.87 15.03 6.51
C ARG A 115 -9.30 14.48 6.39
N LEU A 116 -9.50 13.51 5.50
CA LEU A 116 -10.84 13.01 5.14
C LEU A 116 -11.22 11.71 5.85
N GLY A 117 -10.24 10.88 6.19
CA GLY A 117 -10.44 9.56 6.78
C GLY A 117 -11.40 8.71 5.97
N ASP A 118 -12.42 8.19 6.64
CA ASP A 118 -13.43 7.30 6.05
C ASP A 118 -14.28 7.97 4.96
N ALA A 119 -14.33 9.32 4.90
CA ALA A 119 -15.04 10.01 3.82
C ALA A 119 -14.47 9.67 2.43
N THR A 120 -13.21 9.23 2.36
CA THR A 120 -12.60 8.75 1.12
C THR A 120 -13.24 7.47 0.57
N GLN A 121 -14.04 6.73 1.36
CA GLN A 121 -14.81 5.55 0.89
C GLN A 121 -15.90 5.89 -0.13
N ARG A 122 -16.15 7.18 -0.35
CA ARG A 122 -17.10 7.69 -1.33
C ARG A 122 -16.35 8.52 -2.36
N SER A 123 -16.95 8.64 -3.54
CA SER A 123 -16.40 9.53 -4.56
C SER A 123 -16.25 10.96 -4.03
N LEU A 124 -15.06 11.54 -4.17
CA LEU A 124 -14.76 12.85 -3.58
C LEU A 124 -15.21 14.04 -4.43
N ARG A 125 -15.33 13.89 -5.76
CA ARG A 125 -15.67 15.01 -6.66
C ARG A 125 -16.76 14.67 -7.67
N TYR A 126 -16.68 13.50 -8.29
CA TYR A 126 -17.61 13.05 -9.32
C TYR A 126 -18.21 11.69 -8.94
N ALA A 127 -19.53 11.56 -8.99
CA ALA A 127 -20.16 10.28 -8.72
C ALA A 127 -19.89 9.29 -9.85
N VAL A 128 -19.68 8.03 -9.47
CA VAL A 128 -19.47 6.92 -10.40
C VAL A 128 -20.58 5.92 -10.14
N GLU A 129 -21.23 5.48 -11.21
CA GLU A 129 -22.26 4.44 -11.13
C GLU A 129 -21.60 3.08 -10.88
N GLU A 130 -22.17 2.29 -9.98
CA GLU A 130 -21.67 0.96 -9.62
C GLU A 130 -22.81 -0.05 -9.78
N ARG A 131 -22.62 -1.09 -10.60
CA ARG A 131 -23.68 -2.06 -10.94
C ARG A 131 -23.83 -3.22 -9.94
N GLY A 132 -22.98 -3.27 -8.90
CA GLY A 132 -23.09 -4.23 -7.80
C GLY A 132 -22.83 -5.70 -8.17
N ALA A 133 -22.01 -5.96 -9.20
CA ALA A 133 -21.62 -7.32 -9.58
C ALA A 133 -20.64 -7.93 -8.56
N PRO A 134 -20.67 -9.27 -8.33
CA PRO A 134 -19.63 -9.95 -7.58
C PRO A 134 -18.25 -9.68 -8.15
N TYR A 135 -17.30 -9.40 -7.26
CA TYR A 135 -15.94 -9.06 -7.64
C TYR A 135 -15.20 -10.22 -8.32
N ASP A 136 -14.82 -10.05 -9.58
CA ASP A 136 -13.85 -10.91 -10.25
C ASP A 136 -13.18 -10.19 -11.44
N TRP A 137 -11.88 -10.41 -11.63
CA TRP A 137 -11.20 -9.94 -12.84
C TRP A 137 -11.41 -10.94 -13.97
N PRO A 138 -11.69 -10.50 -15.21
CA PRO A 138 -11.91 -11.41 -16.30
C PRO A 138 -10.64 -12.20 -16.64
N GLU A 139 -10.72 -13.52 -16.59
CA GLU A 139 -9.66 -14.43 -17.03
C GLU A 139 -9.58 -14.53 -18.57
N GLY A 140 -8.42 -14.91 -19.09
CA GLY A 140 -8.18 -15.20 -20.50
C GLY A 140 -7.72 -14.00 -21.32
N MET A 141 -7.68 -12.80 -20.73
CA MET A 141 -6.98 -11.66 -21.32
C MET A 141 -5.53 -11.66 -20.83
N ALA A 142 -4.58 -11.97 -21.71
CA ALA A 142 -3.16 -12.10 -21.35
C ALA A 142 -2.59 -10.94 -20.50
N CYS A 143 -3.04 -9.70 -20.72
CA CYS A 143 -2.61 -8.54 -19.91
C CYS A 143 -3.21 -8.49 -18.50
N VAL A 144 -4.45 -8.94 -18.32
CA VAL A 144 -5.09 -9.05 -17.01
C VAL A 144 -4.56 -10.28 -16.29
N ASP A 145 -4.46 -11.42 -16.95
CA ASP A 145 -3.90 -12.65 -16.39
C ASP A 145 -2.46 -12.41 -15.89
N PHE A 146 -1.64 -11.73 -16.70
CA PHE A 146 -0.28 -11.33 -16.30
C PHE A 146 -0.27 -10.48 -15.03
N ALA A 147 -1.17 -9.49 -14.93
CA ALA A 147 -1.23 -8.60 -13.78
C ALA A 147 -1.83 -9.27 -12.55
N THR A 148 -2.85 -10.13 -12.69
CA THR A 148 -3.46 -10.84 -11.55
C THR A 148 -2.54 -11.94 -11.03
N ASP A 149 -1.81 -12.66 -11.89
CA ASP A 149 -0.75 -13.60 -11.49
C ASP A 149 0.36 -12.89 -10.71
N GLU A 150 0.86 -11.77 -11.24
CA GLU A 150 1.89 -10.98 -10.56
C GLU A 150 1.42 -10.50 -9.18
N LEU A 151 0.18 -10.01 -9.07
CA LEU A 151 -0.41 -9.59 -7.80
C LEU A 151 -0.52 -10.77 -6.82
N ARG A 152 -1.00 -11.93 -7.28
CA ARG A 152 -1.18 -13.13 -6.45
C ARG A 152 0.16 -13.68 -5.96
N ARG A 153 1.16 -13.76 -6.83
CA ARG A 153 2.48 -14.32 -6.54
C ARG A 153 3.38 -13.38 -5.75
N THR A 154 3.45 -12.10 -6.12
CA THR A 154 4.42 -11.15 -5.53
C THR A 154 3.78 -10.18 -4.54
N GLY A 155 2.47 -9.93 -4.64
CA GLY A 155 1.84 -8.87 -3.84
C GLY A 155 2.28 -7.46 -4.21
N TRP A 156 2.82 -7.27 -5.42
CA TRP A 156 3.18 -5.96 -5.91
C TRP A 156 2.81 -5.81 -7.38
N LEU A 157 2.48 -4.59 -7.78
CA LEU A 157 2.16 -4.24 -9.16
C LEU A 157 2.78 -2.88 -9.49
N THR A 158 3.26 -2.73 -10.73
CA THR A 158 3.54 -1.40 -11.30
C THR A 158 2.26 -0.56 -11.30
N ASN A 159 2.38 0.78 -11.21
CA ASN A 159 1.20 1.64 -11.28
C ASN A 159 0.40 1.43 -12.58
N GLN A 160 1.10 1.15 -13.69
CA GLN A 160 0.47 0.93 -14.99
C GLN A 160 -0.44 -0.31 -15.00
N THR A 161 -0.02 -1.43 -14.39
CA THR A 161 -0.88 -2.63 -14.28
C THR A 161 -2.01 -2.46 -13.27
N ARG A 162 -1.81 -1.66 -12.21
CA ARG A 162 -2.91 -1.27 -11.30
C ARG A 162 -4.02 -0.54 -12.05
N MET A 163 -3.66 0.42 -12.90
CA MET A 163 -4.61 1.18 -13.71
C MET A 163 -5.35 0.30 -14.73
N TRP A 164 -4.69 -0.72 -15.30
CA TRP A 164 -5.36 -1.70 -16.17
C TRP A 164 -6.43 -2.49 -15.43
N LEU A 165 -6.06 -3.10 -14.31
CA LEU A 165 -6.98 -3.90 -13.50
C LEU A 165 -8.15 -3.09 -12.97
N ALA A 166 -7.89 -1.86 -12.53
CA ALA A 166 -8.92 -0.97 -12.01
C ALA A 166 -9.88 -0.47 -13.10
N SER A 167 -9.37 -0.10 -14.28
CA SER A 167 -10.22 0.32 -15.40
C SER A 167 -10.98 -0.86 -16.02
N GLN A 168 -10.36 -2.04 -16.13
CA GLN A 168 -11.06 -3.24 -16.58
C GLN A 168 -12.27 -3.53 -15.68
N TRP A 169 -12.03 -3.64 -14.37
CA TRP A 169 -13.09 -3.94 -13.41
C TRP A 169 -14.19 -2.88 -13.37
N SER A 170 -13.82 -1.61 -13.19
CA SER A 170 -14.82 -0.57 -12.90
C SER A 170 -15.32 0.20 -14.11
N VAL A 171 -14.46 0.48 -15.09
CA VAL A 171 -14.84 1.31 -16.26
C VAL A 171 -15.43 0.42 -17.36
N ARG A 172 -14.83 -0.74 -17.62
CA ARG A 172 -15.27 -1.63 -18.70
C ARG A 172 -16.40 -2.56 -18.24
N ASP A 173 -16.23 -3.21 -17.10
CA ASP A 173 -17.21 -4.20 -16.61
C ASP A 173 -18.28 -3.55 -15.71
N GLY A 174 -17.99 -2.38 -15.13
CA GLY A 174 -18.92 -1.61 -14.29
C GLY A 174 -19.05 -2.10 -12.84
N GLY A 175 -18.05 -2.86 -12.40
CA GLY A 175 -17.95 -3.32 -11.03
C GLY A 175 -17.65 -2.19 -10.04
N GLY A 176 -18.06 -2.39 -8.79
CA GLY A 176 -17.84 -1.42 -7.72
C GLY A 176 -16.36 -1.18 -7.46
N TRP A 177 -15.87 0.05 -7.62
CA TRP A 177 -14.44 0.35 -7.46
C TRP A 177 -13.91 0.07 -6.05
N ARG A 178 -14.79 0.12 -5.05
CA ARG A 178 -14.48 -0.25 -3.66
C ARG A 178 -14.12 -1.73 -3.51
N ASP A 179 -14.77 -2.61 -4.26
CA ASP A 179 -14.50 -4.05 -4.20
C ASP A 179 -13.09 -4.35 -4.71
N GLY A 180 -12.69 -3.69 -5.80
CA GLY A 180 -11.33 -3.75 -6.30
C GLY A 180 -10.31 -3.06 -5.39
N GLU A 181 -10.68 -1.95 -4.77
CA GLU A 181 -9.86 -1.29 -3.73
C GLU A 181 -9.58 -2.24 -2.57
N ASP A 182 -10.59 -2.95 -2.07
CA ASP A 182 -10.46 -3.95 -1.02
C ASP A 182 -9.62 -5.16 -1.46
N ALA A 183 -9.79 -5.64 -2.70
CA ALA A 183 -8.96 -6.72 -3.24
C ALA A 183 -7.48 -6.31 -3.34
N PHE A 184 -7.20 -5.11 -3.84
CA PHE A 184 -5.85 -4.54 -3.85
C PHE A 184 -5.28 -4.39 -2.45
N PHE A 185 -6.06 -3.85 -1.51
CA PHE A 185 -5.62 -3.70 -0.12
C PHE A 185 -5.27 -5.05 0.52
N ARG A 186 -6.00 -6.11 0.17
CA ARG A 186 -5.75 -7.46 0.67
C ARG A 186 -4.41 -8.04 0.22
N HIS A 187 -4.10 -7.89 -1.07
CA HIS A 187 -2.98 -8.58 -1.71
C HIS A 187 -1.71 -7.75 -1.81
N LEU A 188 -1.81 -6.43 -1.93
CA LEU A 188 -0.65 -5.57 -2.09
C LEU A 188 0.13 -5.46 -0.77
N LEU A 189 1.44 -5.71 -0.83
CA LEU A 189 2.36 -5.44 0.26
C LEU A 189 2.32 -3.94 0.63
N ASP A 190 2.22 -3.07 -0.38
CA ASP A 190 2.07 -1.62 -0.20
C ASP A 190 0.61 -1.15 -0.05
N GLY A 191 -0.34 -2.06 0.25
CA GLY A 191 -1.75 -1.74 0.41
C GLY A 191 -2.00 -0.69 1.49
N SER A 192 -2.36 0.52 1.09
CA SER A 192 -2.72 1.64 1.98
C SER A 192 -4.10 2.21 1.63
N ARG A 193 -4.91 2.56 2.65
CA ARG A 193 -6.18 3.26 2.40
C ARG A 193 -5.98 4.69 1.86
N ALA A 194 -4.78 5.24 1.98
CA ALA A 194 -4.39 6.50 1.37
C ALA A 194 -4.16 6.36 -0.15
N ALA A 195 -3.04 5.77 -0.57
CA ALA A 195 -2.63 5.75 -1.97
C ALA A 195 -3.52 4.85 -2.84
N ASN A 196 -3.93 3.67 -2.34
CA ASN A 196 -4.77 2.74 -3.08
C ASN A 196 -6.09 3.41 -3.50
N ARG A 197 -6.77 4.01 -2.53
CA ARG A 197 -8.09 4.62 -2.72
C ARG A 197 -8.05 5.85 -3.62
N VAL A 198 -7.02 6.68 -3.49
CA VAL A 198 -6.81 7.80 -4.42
C VAL A 198 -6.55 7.30 -5.84
N GLY A 199 -5.74 6.26 -6.01
CA GLY A 199 -5.48 5.64 -7.31
C GLY A 199 -6.74 5.07 -7.97
N TRP A 200 -7.59 4.38 -7.21
CA TRP A 200 -8.89 3.90 -7.68
C TRP A 200 -9.80 5.06 -8.10
N GLN A 201 -9.97 6.07 -7.24
CA GLN A 201 -10.81 7.24 -7.56
C GLN A 201 -10.29 8.03 -8.77
N TRP A 202 -8.99 8.11 -8.97
CA TRP A 202 -8.40 8.70 -10.17
C TRP A 202 -8.75 7.87 -11.41
N THR A 203 -8.61 6.54 -11.31
CA THR A 203 -8.86 5.60 -12.41
C THR A 203 -10.31 5.61 -12.87
N VAL A 204 -11.27 5.69 -11.94
CA VAL A 204 -12.70 5.71 -12.29
C VAL A 204 -13.23 7.11 -12.59
N GLY A 205 -12.38 8.14 -12.56
CA GLY A 205 -12.77 9.53 -12.82
C GLY A 205 -13.46 10.22 -11.64
N ALA A 206 -13.63 9.55 -10.49
CA ALA A 206 -14.22 10.14 -9.29
C ALA A 206 -13.44 11.35 -8.74
N LEU A 207 -12.14 11.46 -9.07
CA LEU A 207 -11.27 12.58 -8.68
C LEU A 207 -11.04 13.62 -9.79
N THR A 208 -11.08 13.21 -11.06
CA THR A 208 -10.65 14.02 -12.22
C THR A 208 -11.77 14.35 -13.20
N GLY A 209 -12.91 13.68 -13.11
CA GLY A 209 -14.03 13.80 -14.05
C GLY A 209 -13.82 13.03 -15.36
N LYS A 210 -12.67 12.37 -15.54
CA LYS A 210 -12.38 11.53 -16.71
C LYS A 210 -11.81 10.18 -16.28
N PRO A 211 -12.49 9.05 -16.58
CA PRO A 211 -11.96 7.74 -16.28
C PRO A 211 -10.73 7.43 -17.13
N TYR A 212 -9.84 6.60 -16.60
CA TYR A 212 -8.71 6.06 -17.34
C TYR A 212 -9.22 5.08 -18.40
N GLY A 213 -8.92 5.35 -19.67
CA GLY A 213 -9.34 4.46 -20.76
C GLY A 213 -8.39 3.29 -20.94
N PHE A 214 -8.81 2.07 -20.61
CA PHE A 214 -8.01 0.86 -20.85
C PHE A 214 -8.28 0.26 -22.23
N SER A 215 -7.23 0.20 -23.07
CA SER A 215 -7.31 -0.28 -24.46
C SER A 215 -6.08 -1.11 -24.87
N ARG A 216 -6.20 -1.86 -25.96
CA ARG A 216 -5.13 -2.66 -26.57
C ARG A 216 -3.92 -1.80 -26.89
N TRP A 217 -4.13 -0.59 -27.41
CA TRP A 217 -3.03 0.34 -27.71
C TRP A 217 -2.17 0.64 -26.48
N GLN A 218 -2.79 0.79 -25.29
CA GLN A 218 -2.03 1.00 -24.07
C GLN A 218 -1.21 -0.23 -23.69
N VAL A 219 -1.78 -1.43 -23.83
CA VAL A 219 -1.06 -2.67 -23.57
C VAL A 219 0.11 -2.81 -24.54
N GLU A 220 -0.08 -2.61 -25.84
CA GLU A 220 0.99 -2.70 -26.85
C GLU A 220 2.10 -1.67 -26.62
N LYS A 221 1.75 -0.48 -26.11
CA LYS A 221 2.72 0.57 -25.80
C LYS A 221 3.58 0.26 -24.57
N ARG A 222 3.02 -0.41 -23.55
CA ARG A 222 3.69 -0.61 -22.24
C ARG A 222 4.16 -2.03 -22.01
N ALA A 223 3.58 -2.97 -22.74
CA ALA A 223 3.89 -4.39 -22.72
C ALA A 223 3.93 -4.92 -24.16
N PRO A 224 4.83 -4.40 -25.02
CA PRO A 224 4.98 -4.88 -26.39
C PRO A 224 5.16 -6.40 -26.43
N GLY A 225 4.36 -7.06 -27.27
CA GLY A 225 4.34 -8.52 -27.42
C GLY A 225 3.24 -9.23 -26.62
N LEU A 226 2.78 -8.69 -25.49
CA LEU A 226 1.81 -9.37 -24.63
C LEU A 226 0.45 -9.61 -25.33
N CYS A 227 0.04 -8.72 -26.22
CA CYS A 227 -1.17 -8.89 -27.03
C CYS A 227 -0.99 -9.80 -28.24
N ALA A 228 0.24 -10.09 -28.67
CA ALA A 228 0.51 -10.94 -29.83
C ALA A 228 0.26 -12.42 -29.51
N ASP A 229 0.62 -12.84 -28.30
CA ASP A 229 0.47 -14.21 -27.81
C ASP A 229 -0.89 -14.48 -27.12
N CYS A 230 -1.77 -13.48 -27.11
CA CYS A 230 -3.07 -13.58 -26.45
C CYS A 230 -4.05 -14.44 -27.27
N ALA A 231 -4.59 -15.50 -26.64
CA ALA A 231 -5.54 -16.43 -27.27
C ALA A 231 -6.79 -15.74 -27.84
N LEU A 232 -7.19 -14.60 -27.26
CA LEU A 232 -8.33 -13.81 -27.75
C LEU A 232 -8.05 -13.09 -29.07
N ALA A 233 -6.79 -12.90 -29.47
CA ALA A 233 -6.39 -12.24 -30.72
C ALA A 233 -7.22 -10.96 -31.04
N ARG A 234 -8.06 -11.00 -32.09
CA ARG A 234 -8.94 -9.89 -32.50
C ARG A 234 -10.26 -9.82 -31.73
N ALA A 235 -10.63 -10.88 -31.00
CA ALA A 235 -11.82 -10.94 -30.15
C ALA A 235 -11.60 -10.31 -28.76
N CYS A 236 -10.37 -9.90 -28.41
CA CYS A 236 -10.09 -9.29 -27.11
C CYS A 236 -10.93 -8.01 -26.89
N PRO A 237 -11.67 -7.86 -25.78
CA PRO A 237 -12.68 -6.81 -25.60
C PRO A 237 -12.10 -5.39 -25.46
N ILE A 238 -10.78 -5.29 -25.27
CA ILE A 238 -10.06 -4.01 -25.18
C ILE A 238 -9.55 -3.51 -26.54
N GLN A 239 -9.97 -4.06 -27.70
CA GLN A 239 -9.49 -3.59 -29.02
C GLN A 239 -9.58 -2.05 -29.18
N LYS A 240 -10.64 -1.46 -28.62
CA LYS A 240 -10.90 -0.02 -28.67
C LYS A 240 -10.82 0.59 -27.27
N TRP A 241 -10.68 1.90 -27.22
CA TRP A 241 -10.91 2.68 -26.01
C TRP A 241 -12.33 2.41 -25.48
N PRO A 242 -12.54 2.40 -24.15
CA PRO A 242 -13.89 2.36 -23.61
C PRO A 242 -14.67 3.60 -24.06
N PRO A 243 -16.00 3.55 -24.06
CA PRO A 243 -16.83 4.73 -24.31
C PRO A 243 -16.41 5.89 -23.40
N GLU A 244 -16.38 7.10 -23.94
CA GLU A 244 -16.20 8.31 -23.13
C GLU A 244 -17.55 8.69 -22.50
N ASP A 245 -18.04 7.85 -21.59
CA ASP A 245 -19.17 8.18 -20.74
C ASP A 245 -18.62 8.86 -19.48
N PRO A 246 -18.55 10.20 -19.42
CA PRO A 246 -18.01 10.88 -18.25
C PRO A 246 -18.92 10.59 -17.05
N PRO A 247 -18.35 10.41 -15.85
CA PRO A 247 -19.15 10.33 -14.63
C PRO A 247 -20.10 11.52 -14.53
N GLU A 248 -21.37 11.27 -14.19
CA GLU A 248 -22.32 12.36 -13.96
C GLU A 248 -21.78 13.28 -12.84
N PRO A 249 -21.85 14.61 -13.00
CA PRO A 249 -21.46 15.53 -11.96
C PRO A 249 -22.49 15.51 -10.82
N ARG A 250 -22.38 14.51 -9.93
CA ARG A 250 -23.03 14.53 -8.62
C ARG A 250 -21.96 14.75 -7.58
N SER A 251 -21.90 15.99 -7.13
CA SER A 251 -20.89 16.52 -6.22
C SER A 251 -21.14 16.04 -4.79
N TYR A 252 -20.19 15.31 -4.22
CA TYR A 252 -20.01 15.29 -2.76
C TYR A 252 -19.02 16.39 -2.42
N ALA A 253 -19.50 17.63 -2.30
CA ALA A 253 -18.65 18.76 -1.91
C ALA A 253 -18.28 18.66 -0.43
N ASP A 254 -17.43 17.71 -0.06
CA ASP A 254 -16.80 17.75 1.24
C ASP A 254 -15.83 18.97 1.25
N PRO A 255 -16.12 20.01 2.04
CA PRO A 255 -15.30 21.24 2.04
C PRO A 255 -13.84 20.94 2.42
N ARG A 256 -13.61 19.85 3.15
CA ARG A 256 -12.28 19.41 3.53
C ARG A 256 -11.44 19.01 2.33
N VAL A 257 -12.02 18.66 1.17
CA VAL A 257 -11.25 18.37 -0.06
C VAL A 257 -10.40 19.57 -0.48
N ARG A 258 -10.86 20.80 -0.23
CA ARG A 258 -10.17 22.03 -0.62
C ARG A 258 -9.19 22.55 0.43
N ARG A 259 -9.51 22.40 1.71
CA ARG A 259 -8.71 22.94 2.81
C ARG A 259 -8.76 22.00 4.01
N ASP A 260 -7.64 21.84 4.69
CA ASP A 260 -7.64 21.20 6.00
C ASP A 260 -8.17 22.16 7.08
N PRO A 261 -9.29 21.85 7.75
CA PRO A 261 -9.80 22.69 8.83
C PRO A 261 -8.99 22.58 10.13
N ASP A 262 -8.16 21.54 10.29
CA ASP A 262 -7.49 21.24 11.56
C ASP A 262 -6.13 20.57 11.31
N LEU A 263 -5.13 21.40 11.00
CA LEU A 263 -3.76 20.96 10.73
C LEU A 263 -3.13 20.28 11.95
N ALA A 264 -3.41 20.76 13.17
CA ALA A 264 -2.81 20.19 14.37
C ALA A 264 -3.18 18.72 14.56
N ARG A 265 -4.41 18.36 14.19
CA ARG A 265 -4.89 16.97 14.23
C ARG A 265 -4.30 16.11 13.11
N THR A 266 -4.01 16.68 11.93
CA THR A 266 -3.61 15.90 10.74
C THR A 266 -2.10 15.83 10.53
N SER A 267 -1.32 16.79 11.04
CA SER A 267 0.14 16.83 10.91
C SER A 267 0.89 16.04 11.97
N GLY A 268 0.21 15.63 13.04
CA GLY A 268 0.85 15.08 14.23
C GLY A 268 1.60 16.13 15.04
N THR A 269 2.26 15.69 16.12
CA THR A 269 2.99 16.58 17.04
C THR A 269 4.43 16.79 16.58
N ALA A 270 4.89 18.04 16.56
CA ALA A 270 6.28 18.38 16.22
C ALA A 270 7.29 18.03 17.34
N ALA A 271 6.80 17.70 18.54
CA ALA A 271 7.57 17.30 19.70
C ALA A 271 6.92 16.09 20.36
N VAL A 272 7.68 15.41 21.24
CA VAL A 272 7.15 14.35 22.09
C VAL A 272 6.02 14.93 22.94
N SER A 273 4.84 14.33 22.84
CA SER A 273 3.67 14.71 23.62
C SER A 273 3.46 13.69 24.73
N ASP A 274 3.66 14.09 25.98
CA ASP A 274 3.35 13.25 27.12
C ASP A 274 1.87 13.41 27.50
N ALA A 275 1.04 12.48 27.03
CA ALA A 275 -0.39 12.49 27.33
C ALA A 275 -0.71 12.08 28.78
N THR A 276 0.23 11.44 29.48
CA THR A 276 -0.03 10.80 30.78
C THR A 276 0.73 11.43 31.95
N GLY A 277 1.76 12.23 31.67
CA GLY A 277 2.67 12.82 32.67
C GLY A 277 3.65 11.82 33.28
N ALA A 278 3.76 10.61 32.73
CA ALA A 278 4.53 9.51 33.28
C ALA A 278 5.39 8.85 32.18
N ALA A 279 6.62 8.46 32.52
CA ALA A 279 7.55 7.86 31.57
C ALA A 279 6.98 6.56 30.96
N PRO A 280 7.17 6.31 29.64
CA PRO A 280 6.73 5.07 29.01
C PRO A 280 7.56 3.87 29.48
N GLU A 281 6.95 2.69 29.42
CA GLU A 281 7.56 1.40 29.78
C GLU A 281 7.97 0.62 28.53
N MET A 282 7.27 0.80 27.41
CA MET A 282 7.57 0.14 26.14
C MET A 282 7.32 1.08 24.96
N VAL A 283 7.92 0.76 23.81
CA VAL A 283 7.57 1.38 22.53
C VAL A 283 6.58 0.49 21.80
N TRP A 284 5.37 0.98 21.53
CA TRP A 284 4.39 0.26 20.73
C TRP A 284 4.51 0.61 19.25
N LEU A 285 4.83 -0.41 18.46
CA LEU A 285 4.94 -0.32 17.01
C LEU A 285 3.62 -0.69 16.34
N THR A 286 3.34 -0.02 15.23
CA THR A 286 2.21 -0.32 14.34
C THR A 286 2.73 -0.66 12.96
N ALA A 287 1.90 -1.28 12.12
CA ALA A 287 2.27 -1.56 10.73
C ALA A 287 2.47 -0.29 9.88
N GLU A 288 2.22 0.91 10.42
CA GLU A 288 2.51 2.18 9.74
C GLU A 288 3.99 2.59 9.85
N SER A 289 4.70 2.11 10.88
CA SER A 289 6.08 2.48 11.17
C SER A 289 6.82 1.33 11.84
N LEU A 290 7.64 0.63 11.05
CA LEU A 290 8.42 -0.55 11.46
C LEU A 290 9.92 -0.38 11.18
N GLY A 291 10.34 0.79 10.69
CA GLY A 291 11.73 1.07 10.35
C GLY A 291 12.59 1.44 11.55
N ASP A 292 13.90 1.34 11.38
CA ASP A 292 14.88 1.71 12.40
C ASP A 292 14.83 3.23 12.70
N ASP A 293 14.33 4.05 11.75
CA ASP A 293 14.11 5.49 11.88
C ASP A 293 12.75 5.85 12.55
N ASP A 294 12.05 4.88 13.16
CA ASP A 294 10.79 5.15 13.87
C ASP A 294 11.01 6.19 15.00
N PRO A 295 10.28 7.31 15.01
CA PRO A 295 10.47 8.37 16.01
C PRO A 295 10.39 7.91 17.47
N ALA A 296 9.50 6.98 17.82
CA ALA A 296 9.38 6.48 19.18
C ALA A 296 10.55 5.54 19.55
N LEU A 297 11.03 4.70 18.62
CA LEU A 297 12.23 3.90 18.83
C LEU A 297 13.49 4.75 19.02
N LEU A 298 13.63 5.84 18.25
CA LEU A 298 14.74 6.79 18.36
C LEU A 298 14.69 7.57 19.67
N ALA A 299 13.50 7.99 20.11
CA ALA A 299 13.33 8.71 21.38
C ALA A 299 13.56 7.82 22.60
N HIS A 300 13.37 6.51 22.46
CA HIS A 300 13.47 5.53 23.54
C HIS A 300 14.33 4.32 23.14
N PRO A 301 15.66 4.50 23.00
CA PRO A 301 16.55 3.46 22.51
C PRO A 301 16.65 2.24 23.44
N ASP A 302 16.50 2.45 24.74
CA ASP A 302 16.67 1.42 25.77
C ASP A 302 15.36 0.70 26.12
N LEU A 303 14.21 1.16 25.61
CA LEU A 303 12.92 0.51 25.88
C LEU A 303 12.68 -0.65 24.92
N THR A 304 12.13 -1.73 25.47
CA THR A 304 11.63 -2.88 24.70
C THR A 304 10.49 -2.43 23.78
N ALA A 305 10.56 -2.87 22.53
CA ALA A 305 9.50 -2.68 21.56
C ALA A 305 8.42 -3.75 21.73
N THR A 306 7.17 -3.40 21.43
CA THR A 306 6.05 -4.34 21.40
C THR A 306 5.26 -4.20 20.10
N PHE A 307 4.86 -5.31 19.51
CA PHE A 307 3.96 -5.35 18.35
C PHE A 307 2.79 -6.30 18.62
N VAL A 308 1.58 -5.84 18.30
CA VAL A 308 0.36 -6.64 18.45
C VAL A 308 -0.23 -6.94 17.09
N TRP A 309 -0.34 -8.23 16.76
CA TRP A 309 -1.17 -8.68 15.65
C TRP A 309 -2.65 -8.54 16.02
N ASP A 310 -3.29 -7.47 15.54
CA ASP A 310 -4.70 -7.15 15.79
C ASP A 310 -5.63 -8.17 15.09
N VAL A 311 -5.95 -9.28 15.77
CA VAL A 311 -6.75 -10.37 15.21
C VAL A 311 -8.15 -9.90 14.76
N PRO A 312 -8.92 -9.12 15.56
CA PRO A 312 -10.20 -8.57 15.10
C PRO A 312 -10.10 -7.72 13.83
N LEU A 313 -9.04 -6.92 13.69
CA LEU A 313 -8.81 -6.15 12.46
C LEU A 313 -8.42 -7.07 11.29
N LEU A 314 -7.49 -7.99 11.50
CA LEU A 314 -7.00 -8.89 10.44
C LEU A 314 -8.11 -9.80 9.89
N GLN A 315 -9.04 -10.28 10.73
CA GLN A 315 -10.21 -11.04 10.27
C GLN A 315 -11.13 -10.23 9.34
N ARG A 316 -11.23 -8.91 9.55
CA ARG A 316 -12.01 -8.01 8.67
C ARG A 316 -11.26 -7.68 7.39
N LEU A 317 -9.97 -7.37 7.49
CA LEU A 317 -9.13 -7.00 6.34
C LEU A 317 -8.81 -8.20 5.44
N ARG A 318 -8.76 -9.40 6.02
CA ARG A 318 -8.46 -10.68 5.35
C ARG A 318 -7.15 -10.66 4.57
N LEU A 319 -6.12 -10.01 5.11
CA LEU A 319 -4.84 -9.80 4.42
C LEU A 319 -4.25 -11.11 3.91
N SER A 320 -3.59 -11.03 2.75
CA SER A 320 -2.97 -12.21 2.16
C SER A 320 -1.80 -12.73 2.99
N ALA A 321 -1.52 -14.03 2.91
CA ALA A 321 -0.44 -14.72 3.61
C ALA A 321 0.92 -14.05 3.34
N LYS A 322 1.23 -13.75 2.07
CA LYS A 322 2.44 -13.01 1.70
C LYS A 322 2.58 -11.65 2.39
N ARG A 323 1.47 -10.97 2.67
CA ARG A 323 1.46 -9.67 3.36
C ARG A 323 1.72 -9.85 4.85
N LEU A 324 1.16 -10.87 5.47
CA LEU A 324 1.48 -11.22 6.85
C LEU A 324 2.95 -11.64 6.98
N ILE A 325 3.46 -12.47 6.07
CA ILE A 325 4.86 -12.89 6.04
C ILE A 325 5.80 -11.71 5.86
N PHE A 326 5.52 -10.77 4.94
CA PHE A 326 6.32 -9.56 4.77
C PHE A 326 6.43 -8.75 6.08
N LEU A 327 5.31 -8.57 6.78
CA LEU A 327 5.28 -7.88 8.08
C LEU A 327 6.04 -8.68 9.15
N THR A 328 5.89 -10.01 9.19
CA THR A 328 6.66 -10.88 10.10
C THR A 328 8.16 -10.81 9.82
N GLN A 329 8.57 -10.71 8.55
CA GLN A 329 9.97 -10.48 8.16
C GLN A 329 10.48 -9.13 8.69
N CYS A 330 9.65 -8.08 8.68
CA CYS A 330 10.02 -6.82 9.32
C CYS A 330 10.27 -6.98 10.83
N LEU A 331 9.41 -7.72 11.52
CA LEU A 331 9.56 -7.96 12.96
C LEU A 331 10.78 -8.83 13.28
N ALA A 332 11.01 -9.90 12.52
CA ALA A 332 12.19 -10.75 12.68
C ALA A 332 13.49 -9.98 12.39
N ASP A 333 13.47 -9.12 11.38
CA ASP A 333 14.58 -8.24 11.05
C ASP A 333 14.88 -7.25 12.19
N LEU A 334 13.86 -6.62 12.77
CA LEU A 334 13.99 -5.69 13.89
C LEU A 334 14.48 -6.37 15.17
N ALA A 335 14.01 -7.59 15.44
CA ALA A 335 14.33 -8.35 16.64
C ALA A 335 15.83 -8.68 16.78
N GLU A 336 16.59 -8.68 15.67
CA GLU A 336 18.05 -8.84 15.72
C GLU A 336 18.78 -7.59 16.24
N ARG A 337 18.10 -6.44 16.33
CA ARG A 337 18.68 -5.13 16.73
C ARG A 337 17.99 -4.50 17.93
N ARG A 338 16.78 -4.96 18.29
CA ARG A 338 15.96 -4.44 19.39
C ARG A 338 15.30 -5.59 20.15
N ASP A 339 15.22 -5.44 21.46
CA ASP A 339 14.34 -6.28 22.26
C ASP A 339 12.90 -6.07 21.79
N LEU A 340 12.26 -7.15 21.31
CA LEU A 340 10.93 -7.12 20.72
C LEU A 340 10.05 -8.19 21.37
N VAL A 341 8.90 -7.76 21.86
CA VAL A 341 7.82 -8.62 22.35
C VAL A 341 6.69 -8.64 21.32
N VAL A 342 6.26 -9.84 20.91
CA VAL A 342 5.17 -10.00 19.94
C VAL A 342 3.94 -10.59 20.63
N ARG A 343 2.77 -10.00 20.37
CA ARG A 343 1.47 -10.41 20.93
C ARG A 343 0.46 -10.66 19.81
N VAL A 344 -0.55 -11.49 20.06
CA VAL A 344 -1.61 -11.80 19.09
C VAL A 344 -2.96 -11.65 19.76
N GLY A 345 -3.76 -10.65 19.39
CA GLY A 345 -5.01 -10.38 20.08
C GLY A 345 -5.61 -9.04 19.74
N ALA A 346 -6.42 -8.48 20.64
CA ALA A 346 -6.93 -7.12 20.50
C ALA A 346 -5.95 -6.14 21.19
N PRO A 347 -5.41 -5.12 20.50
CA PRO A 347 -4.42 -4.20 21.09
C PRO A 347 -4.87 -3.58 22.42
N ALA A 348 -6.14 -3.14 22.51
CA ALA A 348 -6.70 -2.55 23.72
C ALA A 348 -6.72 -3.51 24.93
N THR A 349 -6.72 -4.82 24.71
CA THR A 349 -6.65 -5.84 25.78
C THR A 349 -5.20 -6.22 26.07
N GLU A 350 -4.42 -6.48 25.04
CA GLU A 350 -3.05 -7.00 25.16
C GLU A 350 -2.06 -5.95 25.71
N LEU A 351 -2.39 -4.66 25.61
CA LEU A 351 -1.57 -3.54 26.09
C LEU A 351 -2.20 -2.80 27.28
N ALA A 352 -3.29 -3.32 27.84
CA ALA A 352 -3.98 -2.67 28.94
C ALA A 352 -3.07 -2.48 30.16
N GLY A 353 -2.98 -1.26 30.67
CA GLY A 353 -2.19 -0.92 31.86
C GLY A 353 -0.69 -0.71 31.61
N ILE A 354 -0.20 -0.86 30.37
CA ILE A 354 1.19 -0.56 30.01
C ILE A 354 1.26 0.90 29.55
N ARG A 355 2.22 1.68 30.07
CA ARG A 355 2.50 3.02 29.53
C ARG A 355 3.33 2.89 28.25
N LEU A 356 2.83 3.44 27.15
CA LEU A 356 3.43 3.26 25.82
C LEU A 356 3.94 4.57 25.25
N ALA A 357 5.11 4.51 24.63
CA ALA A 357 5.50 5.47 23.59
C ALA A 357 5.08 4.92 22.22
N ALA A 358 4.57 5.77 21.33
CA ALA A 358 4.20 5.34 19.99
C ALA A 358 4.34 6.48 18.98
N THR A 359 4.69 6.15 17.74
CA THR A 359 4.81 7.11 16.64
C THR A 359 3.44 7.47 16.09
N PHE A 360 3.12 8.76 16.04
CA PHE A 360 1.87 9.26 15.48
C PHE A 360 1.62 8.72 14.06
N ALA A 361 0.46 8.11 13.86
CA ALA A 361 -0.02 7.71 12.55
C ALA A 361 -1.31 8.48 12.19
N PRO A 362 -1.37 9.20 11.05
CA PRO A 362 -2.54 9.97 10.65
C PRO A 362 -3.65 9.09 10.05
N VAL A 363 -4.13 8.12 10.83
CA VAL A 363 -5.19 7.17 10.46
C VAL A 363 -6.42 7.37 11.36
N PRO A 364 -7.66 7.16 10.87
CA PRO A 364 -8.89 7.39 11.65
C PRO A 364 -8.95 6.65 12.98
N GLY A 365 -8.25 5.52 13.09
CA GLY A 365 -8.18 4.72 14.30
C GLY A 365 -7.25 5.27 15.39
N TRP A 366 -6.31 6.15 15.06
CA TRP A 366 -5.23 6.56 15.97
C TRP A 366 -5.73 7.21 17.25
N HIS A 367 -6.71 8.11 17.15
CA HIS A 367 -7.27 8.82 18.31
C HIS A 367 -8.12 7.94 19.25
N ARG A 368 -8.35 6.67 18.89
CA ARG A 368 -9.05 5.70 19.76
C ARG A 368 -8.09 4.88 20.60
N ILE A 369 -6.80 5.08 20.43
CA ILE A 369 -5.74 4.35 21.11
C ILE A 369 -5.22 5.18 22.28
#